data_AF-A0A1G4RBQ9-F1
#
_entry.id   AF-A0A1G4RBQ9-F1
#
_cell.length_a   1.000
_cell.length_b   1.000
_cell.length_c   1.000
_cell.angle_alpha   90.00
_cell.angle_beta   90.00
_cell.angle_gamma   90.00
#
_symmetry.space_group_name_H-M   'P 1'
#
loop_
_entity.id
_entity.type
_entity.pdbx_description
1 polymer ?
#
loop_
_entity_poly.entity_id
_entity_poly.type
_entity_poly.pdbx_seq_one_letter_code
_entity_poly.pdbx_strand_id
1 'polypeptide(L)'
;MSEGFSKTFQKAVLLPLLFSLCQCQPTKPAKPGPYAYDLTLQLTPAAEAKLKASDRHFTVDAYYYGMAKPEYRDKADKLNRLDVGYDKGAFDARARRIHMTGDGIDTSAFPQIMDGAPYVLITIRTATKAGFPDELLYCHNYAGTIKDAQIHPPVIGCDTQY
;
A
#
# COMPACT_ATOMS: atom_id res chain seq x y z
N MET A 1 84.67 7.79 -30.92
CA MET A 1 83.28 7.42 -31.28
C MET A 1 82.49 7.40 -29.98
N SER A 2 82.11 8.54 -29.40
CA SER A 2 81.25 9.64 -29.91
C SER A 2 79.82 9.46 -29.41
N GLU A 3 79.55 10.21 -28.34
CA GLU A 3 78.34 10.93 -27.93
C GLU A 3 77.07 10.85 -28.81
N GLY A 4 75.89 10.99 -28.18
CA GLY A 4 74.65 11.25 -28.94
C GLY A 4 73.32 11.13 -28.18
N PHE A 5 73.11 11.87 -27.08
CA PHE A 5 71.81 11.93 -26.39
C PHE A 5 70.94 13.05 -26.99
N SER A 6 69.77 12.75 -27.58
CA SER A 6 68.79 13.80 -27.95
C SER A 6 67.34 13.31 -28.06
N LYS A 7 66.47 13.90 -27.22
CA LYS A 7 65.13 14.49 -27.51
C LYS A 7 64.47 14.03 -28.83
N THR A 8 63.20 13.64 -28.92
CA THR A 8 61.95 14.09 -28.25
C THR A 8 60.84 13.02 -28.60
N PHE A 9 59.53 13.12 -28.36
CA PHE A 9 58.62 14.21 -27.97
C PHE A 9 57.46 13.69 -27.09
N GLN A 10 56.98 14.53 -26.16
CA GLN A 10 55.79 14.28 -25.33
C GLN A 10 54.48 14.27 -26.14
N LYS A 11 53.61 13.27 -25.92
CA LYS A 11 52.15 13.43 -26.02
C LYS A 11 51.47 12.69 -24.87
N ALA A 12 51.42 13.36 -23.72
CA ALA A 12 50.56 12.93 -22.62
C ALA A 12 49.10 13.17 -23.01
N VAL A 13 48.35 12.09 -23.29
CA VAL A 13 46.90 12.16 -23.50
C VAL A 13 46.24 12.28 -22.13
N LEU A 14 45.97 13.52 -21.72
CA LEU A 14 45.13 13.83 -20.56
C LEU A 14 43.70 13.36 -20.85
N LEU A 15 43.36 12.17 -20.36
CA LEU A 15 42.00 11.65 -20.37
C LEU A 15 41.21 12.35 -19.24
N PRO A 16 40.20 13.19 -19.55
CA PRO A 16 39.44 13.85 -18.50
C PRO A 16 38.57 12.81 -17.78
N LEU A 17 38.78 12.65 -16.46
CA LEU A 17 37.81 11.99 -15.60
C LEU A 17 36.53 12.83 -15.58
N LEU A 18 35.59 12.48 -16.47
CA LEU A 18 34.21 12.93 -16.36
C LEU A 18 33.61 12.30 -15.11
N PHE A 19 33.68 13.04 -14.01
CA PHE A 19 32.89 12.81 -12.80
C PHE A 19 31.42 12.80 -13.20
N SER A 20 30.88 11.61 -13.48
CA SER A 20 29.47 11.42 -13.75
C SER A 20 28.71 11.64 -12.44
N LEU A 21 28.31 12.89 -12.24
CA LEU A 21 27.47 13.29 -11.12
C LEU A 21 26.19 12.46 -11.18
N CYS A 22 26.13 11.45 -10.31
CA CYS A 22 24.93 10.66 -10.09
C CYS A 22 23.84 11.61 -9.57
N GLN A 23 23.01 12.12 -10.48
CA GLN A 23 21.88 12.95 -10.12
C GLN A 23 20.83 12.06 -9.46
N CYS A 24 20.93 11.91 -8.15
CA CYS A 24 19.79 11.60 -7.31
C CYS A 24 18.75 12.72 -7.45
N GLN A 25 17.99 12.70 -8.54
CA GLN A 25 16.81 13.54 -8.67
C GLN A 25 15.84 13.09 -7.57
N PRO A 26 15.47 13.98 -6.62
CA PRO A 26 14.47 13.63 -5.63
C PRO A 26 13.15 13.43 -6.38
N THR A 27 12.71 12.19 -6.50
CA THR A 27 11.37 11.84 -6.95
C THR A 27 10.40 12.56 -6.02
N LYS A 28 9.70 13.58 -6.53
CA LYS A 28 8.63 14.23 -5.78
C LYS A 28 7.66 13.12 -5.34
N PRO A 29 7.28 13.05 -4.05
CA PRO A 29 6.26 12.09 -3.63
C PRO A 29 5.01 12.35 -4.48
N ALA A 30 4.49 11.27 -5.08
CA ALA A 30 3.27 11.36 -5.88
C ALA A 30 2.16 11.93 -4.99
N LYS A 31 1.34 12.83 -5.55
CA LYS A 31 0.16 13.31 -4.85
C LYS A 31 -0.75 12.09 -4.59
N PRO A 32 -1.24 11.86 -3.35
CA PRO A 32 -2.15 10.77 -3.08
C PRO A 32 -3.36 10.78 -4.03
N GLY A 33 -3.83 9.59 -4.41
CA GLY A 33 -5.04 9.42 -5.21
C GLY A 33 -6.27 10.04 -4.54
N PRO A 34 -7.34 10.37 -5.29
CA PRO A 34 -8.53 11.02 -4.73
C PRO A 34 -9.24 10.18 -3.66
N TYR A 35 -9.01 8.86 -3.63
CA TYR A 35 -9.57 7.92 -2.68
C TYR A 35 -8.53 7.33 -1.71
N ALA A 36 -7.30 7.87 -1.70
CA ALA A 36 -6.26 7.41 -0.79
C ALA A 36 -6.60 7.82 0.66
N TYR A 37 -6.28 6.96 1.62
CA TYR A 37 -6.44 7.22 3.05
C TYR A 37 -5.43 6.40 3.86
N ASP A 38 -5.16 6.87 5.08
CA ASP A 38 -4.32 6.14 6.03
C ASP A 38 -5.18 5.37 7.03
N LEU A 39 -4.63 4.29 7.59
CA LEU A 39 -5.17 3.62 8.77
C LEU A 39 -4.04 3.22 9.74
N THR A 40 -4.39 3.02 11.00
CA THR A 40 -3.46 2.66 12.08
C THR A 40 -3.81 1.30 12.67
N LEU A 41 -2.82 0.44 12.91
CA LEU A 41 -2.99 -0.82 13.63
C LEU A 41 -2.58 -0.67 15.08
N GLN A 42 -3.49 -1.03 15.98
CA GLN A 42 -3.26 -1.09 17.41
C GLN A 42 -3.26 -2.54 17.88
N LEU A 43 -2.08 -3.12 18.03
CA LEU A 43 -1.91 -4.47 18.54
C LEU A 43 -1.89 -4.46 20.08
N THR A 44 -2.51 -5.45 20.71
CA THR A 44 -2.25 -5.74 22.13
C THR A 44 -0.78 -6.16 22.33
N PRO A 45 -0.23 -6.05 23.56
CA PRO A 45 1.12 -6.57 23.85
C PRO A 45 1.28 -8.07 23.54
N ALA A 46 0.21 -8.85 23.69
CA ALA A 46 0.18 -10.26 23.34
C ALA A 46 0.22 -10.48 21.81
N ALA A 47 -0.59 -9.74 21.05
CA ALA A 47 -0.57 -9.77 19.58
C ALA A 47 0.79 -9.35 19.00
N GLU A 48 1.36 -8.28 19.54
CA GLU A 48 2.67 -7.75 19.19
C GLU A 48 3.79 -8.80 19.43
N ALA A 49 3.73 -9.53 20.55
CA ALA A 49 4.67 -10.62 20.86
C ALA A 49 4.47 -11.85 19.97
N LYS A 50 3.22 -12.31 19.79
CA LYS A 50 2.86 -13.46 18.95
C LYS A 50 3.29 -13.22 17.50
N LEU A 51 3.04 -12.02 16.97
CA LEU A 51 3.44 -11.64 15.61
C LEU A 51 4.98 -11.61 15.45
N LYS A 52 5.71 -11.00 16.39
CA LYS A 52 7.19 -10.99 16.38
C LYS A 52 7.82 -12.38 16.42
N ALA A 53 7.26 -13.31 17.21
CA ALA A 53 7.75 -14.68 17.29
C ALA A 53 7.45 -15.51 16.03
N SER A 54 6.44 -15.11 15.25
CA SER A 54 5.90 -15.91 14.15
C SER A 54 6.55 -15.68 12.79
N ASP A 55 7.35 -14.61 12.62
CA ASP A 55 8.00 -14.25 11.34
C ASP A 55 6.98 -14.15 10.18
N ARG A 56 5.80 -13.58 10.50
CA ARG A 56 4.63 -13.42 9.63
C ARG A 56 4.49 -12.00 9.12
N HIS A 57 3.74 -11.87 8.03
CA HIS A 57 3.26 -10.60 7.50
C HIS A 57 1.79 -10.41 7.86
N PHE A 58 1.26 -9.21 7.64
CA PHE A 58 -0.18 -9.01 7.59
C PHE A 58 -0.61 -8.55 6.20
N THR A 59 -1.80 -8.99 5.79
CA THR A 59 -2.49 -8.50 4.59
C THR A 59 -3.64 -7.60 4.99
N VAL A 60 -3.71 -6.43 4.38
CA VAL A 60 -4.87 -5.55 4.45
C VAL A 60 -5.65 -5.71 3.16
N ASP A 61 -6.90 -6.13 3.29
CA ASP A 61 -7.85 -6.33 2.20
C ASP A 61 -8.92 -5.24 2.33
N ALA A 62 -9.02 -4.33 1.36
CA ALA A 62 -10.00 -3.25 1.33
C ALA A 62 -11.00 -3.47 0.18
N TYR A 63 -12.22 -3.83 0.54
CA TYR A 63 -13.33 -4.04 -0.39
C TYR A 63 -14.16 -2.78 -0.53
N TYR A 64 -14.20 -2.21 -1.73
CA TYR A 64 -14.96 -1.00 -2.04
C TYR A 64 -16.34 -1.39 -2.57
N TYR A 65 -17.38 -0.77 -2.02
CA TYR A 65 -18.76 -1.04 -2.43
C TYR A 65 -19.64 0.19 -2.35
N GLY A 66 -20.79 0.17 -3.04
CA GLY A 66 -21.84 1.17 -2.85
C GLY A 66 -23.22 0.53 -2.86
N MET A 67 -24.20 1.19 -2.25
CA MET A 67 -25.58 0.68 -2.23
C MET A 67 -26.19 0.82 -3.63
N ALA A 68 -26.66 -0.29 -4.22
CA ALA A 68 -27.20 -0.30 -5.57
C ALA A 68 -28.47 0.57 -5.68
N LYS A 69 -28.56 1.40 -6.74
CA LYS A 69 -29.82 2.08 -7.09
C LYS A 69 -30.88 1.05 -7.54
N PRO A 70 -32.19 1.39 -7.47
CA PRO A 70 -33.28 0.47 -7.81
C PRO A 70 -33.15 -0.26 -9.15
N GLU A 71 -32.59 0.41 -10.16
CA GLU A 71 -32.39 -0.07 -11.52
C GLU A 71 -31.16 -0.97 -11.72
N TYR A 72 -30.31 -1.15 -10.69
CA TYR A 72 -29.10 -2.00 -10.74
C TYR A 72 -29.09 -3.10 -9.66
N ARG A 73 -30.23 -3.38 -9.01
CA ARG A 73 -30.34 -4.37 -7.92
C ARG A 73 -30.11 -5.81 -8.37
N ASP A 74 -30.28 -6.08 -9.67
CA ASP A 74 -30.00 -7.37 -10.32
C ASP A 74 -28.49 -7.71 -10.35
N LYS A 75 -27.63 -6.68 -10.33
CA LYS A 75 -26.17 -6.81 -10.24
C LYS A 75 -25.64 -6.80 -8.81
N ALA A 76 -26.50 -6.55 -7.83
CA ALA A 76 -26.12 -6.34 -6.44
C ALA A 76 -26.03 -7.67 -5.65
N ASP A 77 -25.26 -7.66 -4.57
CA ASP A 77 -25.24 -8.78 -3.63
C ASP A 77 -26.54 -8.86 -2.80
N LYS A 78 -26.62 -9.88 -1.93
CA LYS A 78 -27.78 -10.12 -1.05
C LYS A 78 -28.03 -8.99 -0.04
N LEU A 79 -27.09 -8.07 0.14
CA LEU A 79 -27.19 -6.89 1.00
C LEU A 79 -27.43 -5.61 0.18
N ASN A 80 -27.76 -5.74 -1.11
CA ASN A 80 -27.98 -4.63 -2.05
C ASN A 80 -26.72 -3.77 -2.27
N ARG A 81 -25.53 -4.38 -2.24
CA ARG A 81 -24.25 -3.71 -2.51
C ARG A 81 -23.76 -4.07 -3.91
N LEU A 82 -23.29 -3.07 -4.65
CA LEU A 82 -22.45 -3.27 -5.83
C LEU A 82 -20.99 -3.27 -5.38
N ASP A 83 -20.23 -4.24 -5.88
CA ASP A 83 -18.77 -4.19 -5.88
C ASP A 83 -18.32 -3.02 -6.77
N VAL A 84 -17.45 -2.16 -6.24
CA VAL A 84 -16.85 -1.04 -6.99
C VAL A 84 -15.33 -1.03 -6.88
N GLY A 85 -14.71 -2.17 -6.55
CA GLY A 85 -13.26 -2.33 -6.56
C GLY A 85 -12.67 -2.98 -5.32
N TYR A 86 -11.36 -3.24 -5.39
CA TYR A 86 -10.63 -3.91 -4.32
C TYR A 86 -9.14 -3.54 -4.31
N ASP A 87 -8.65 -3.11 -3.15
CA ASP A 87 -7.22 -2.93 -2.88
C ASP A 87 -6.71 -4.05 -1.96
N LYS A 88 -5.48 -4.52 -2.22
CA LYS A 88 -4.79 -5.47 -1.34
C LYS A 88 -3.32 -5.10 -1.16
N GLY A 89 -2.89 -5.00 0.09
CA GLY A 89 -1.50 -4.79 0.46
C GLY A 89 -0.98 -5.89 1.39
N ALA A 90 0.31 -6.22 1.27
CA ALA A 90 1.03 -7.08 2.20
C ALA A 90 2.15 -6.26 2.88
N PHE A 91 2.30 -6.40 4.20
CA PHE A 91 3.12 -5.50 5.01
C PHE A 91 3.99 -6.25 6.03
N ASP A 92 5.12 -5.63 6.42
CA ASP A 92 6.00 -6.11 7.49
C ASP A 92 5.29 -6.11 8.85
N ALA A 93 5.56 -7.11 9.70
CA ALA A 93 5.02 -7.25 11.06
C ALA A 93 5.06 -5.98 11.93
N ARG A 94 5.99 -5.05 11.67
CA ARG A 94 6.21 -3.80 12.42
C ARG A 94 5.46 -2.59 11.85
N ALA A 95 4.82 -2.71 10.68
CA ALA A 95 4.05 -1.61 10.12
C ALA A 95 2.80 -1.34 10.99
N ARG A 96 2.70 -0.11 11.51
CA ARG A 96 1.57 0.34 12.35
C ARG A 96 0.73 1.43 11.71
N ARG A 97 1.23 2.06 10.65
CA ARG A 97 0.44 2.91 9.74
C ARG A 97 0.49 2.30 8.36
N ILE A 98 -0.66 2.22 7.70
CA ILE A 98 -0.82 1.71 6.35
C ILE A 98 -1.46 2.81 5.51
N HIS A 99 -0.85 3.06 4.35
CA HIS A 99 -1.41 3.91 3.32
C HIS A 99 -2.17 3.01 2.33
N MET A 100 -3.46 3.26 2.16
CA MET A 100 -4.28 2.66 1.10
C MET A 100 -4.38 3.68 -0.04
N THR A 101 -4.13 3.27 -1.28
CA THR A 101 -4.09 4.21 -2.42
C THR A 101 -5.48 4.44 -3.01
N GLY A 102 -6.37 3.45 -2.94
CA GLY A 102 -7.69 3.48 -3.57
C GLY A 102 -7.61 3.36 -5.09
N ASP A 103 -6.51 2.84 -5.63
CA ASP A 103 -6.29 2.72 -7.08
C ASP A 103 -7.16 1.63 -7.71
N GLY A 104 -7.57 0.62 -6.94
CA GLY A 104 -8.45 -0.47 -7.39
C GLY A 104 -9.92 -0.09 -7.51
N ILE A 105 -10.30 1.17 -7.33
CA ILE A 105 -11.70 1.65 -7.36
C ILE A 105 -12.19 1.90 -8.79
N ASP A 106 -13.23 1.17 -9.18
CA ASP A 106 -13.95 1.42 -10.43
C ASP A 106 -14.93 2.60 -10.29
N THR A 107 -14.41 3.80 -10.57
CA THR A 107 -15.24 5.02 -10.65
C THR A 107 -16.35 4.97 -11.71
N SER A 108 -16.28 4.05 -12.70
CA SER A 108 -17.35 3.89 -13.70
C SER A 108 -18.61 3.22 -13.12
N ALA A 109 -18.50 2.57 -11.96
CA ALA A 109 -19.62 2.03 -11.21
C ALA A 109 -20.38 3.12 -10.41
N PHE A 110 -19.81 4.32 -10.20
CA PHE A 110 -20.40 5.34 -9.32
C PHE A 110 -21.80 5.83 -9.76
N PRO A 111 -22.13 5.95 -11.06
CA PRO A 111 -23.50 6.24 -11.48
C PRO A 111 -24.53 5.18 -11.09
N GLN A 112 -24.10 3.96 -10.70
CA GLN A 112 -24.96 2.83 -10.36
C GLN A 112 -25.27 2.72 -8.86
N ILE A 113 -24.59 3.51 -8.01
CA ILE A 113 -24.74 3.50 -6.54
C ILE A 113 -25.48 4.76 -6.04
N MET A 114 -26.26 4.61 -4.98
CA MET A 114 -27.22 5.62 -4.48
C MET A 114 -26.56 6.98 -4.20
N ASP A 115 -25.45 6.99 -3.48
CA ASP A 115 -24.80 8.21 -2.98
C ASP A 115 -23.71 8.76 -3.92
N GLY A 116 -23.45 8.09 -5.05
CA GLY A 116 -22.37 8.43 -5.98
C GLY A 116 -20.95 8.33 -5.41
N ALA A 117 -20.79 7.77 -4.21
CA ALA A 117 -19.53 7.65 -3.49
C ALA A 117 -19.42 6.27 -2.80
N PRO A 118 -18.23 5.66 -2.73
CA PRO A 118 -18.03 4.33 -2.19
C PRO A 118 -17.89 4.31 -0.66
N TYR A 119 -18.40 3.23 -0.10
CA TYR A 119 -17.99 2.69 1.20
C TYR A 119 -16.75 1.80 1.02
N VAL A 120 -16.03 1.59 2.12
CA VAL A 120 -14.99 0.57 2.22
C VAL A 120 -15.23 -0.34 3.41
N LEU A 121 -15.04 -1.65 3.20
CA LEU A 121 -14.87 -2.66 4.24
C LEU A 121 -13.40 -3.06 4.27
N ILE A 122 -12.72 -2.75 5.38
CA ILE A 122 -11.32 -3.12 5.61
C ILE A 122 -11.30 -4.35 6.51
N THR A 123 -10.61 -5.39 6.05
CA THR A 123 -10.34 -6.60 6.83
C THR A 123 -8.84 -6.84 6.88
N ILE A 124 -8.35 -7.37 8.02
CA ILE A 124 -6.93 -7.62 8.23
C ILE A 124 -6.74 -9.06 8.66
N ARG A 125 -5.78 -9.72 8.03
CA ARG A 125 -5.40 -11.12 8.27
C ARG A 125 -3.90 -11.21 8.43
N THR A 126 -3.43 -12.16 9.23
CA THR A 126 -2.02 -12.56 9.16
C THR A 126 -1.79 -13.51 7.99
N ALA A 127 -0.57 -13.53 7.49
CA ALA A 127 -0.18 -14.38 6.39
C ALA A 127 1.22 -14.94 6.61
N THR A 128 1.39 -16.21 6.24
CA THR A 128 2.70 -16.86 6.10
C THR A 128 3.60 -16.10 5.12
N LYS A 129 4.91 -16.34 5.16
CA LYS A 129 5.86 -15.75 4.17
C LYS A 129 5.53 -16.08 2.72
N ALA A 130 4.82 -17.19 2.47
CA ALA A 130 4.35 -17.58 1.15
C ALA A 130 3.01 -16.91 0.76
N GLY A 131 2.46 -16.01 1.59
CA GLY A 131 1.23 -15.27 1.32
C GLY A 131 -0.06 -16.02 1.67
N PHE A 132 0.00 -17.29 2.12
CA PHE A 132 -1.18 -18.00 2.58
C PHE A 132 -1.72 -17.38 3.87
N PRO A 133 -3.04 -17.10 3.96
CA PRO A 133 -3.67 -16.64 5.20
C PRO A 133 -3.44 -17.62 6.35
N ASP A 134 -3.17 -17.10 7.53
CA ASP A 134 -3.34 -17.81 8.79
C ASP A 134 -4.10 -16.93 9.78
N GLU A 135 -4.57 -17.54 10.87
CA GLU A 135 -5.46 -16.89 11.84
C GLU A 135 -4.71 -16.49 13.12
N LEU A 136 -3.43 -16.10 13.03
CA LEU A 136 -2.60 -15.82 14.21
C LEU A 136 -3.20 -14.74 15.12
N LEU A 137 -3.80 -13.71 14.49
CA LEU A 137 -4.44 -12.56 15.12
C LEU A 137 -5.91 -12.42 14.71
N TYR A 138 -6.72 -11.92 15.63
CA TYR A 138 -8.06 -11.41 15.36
C TYR A 138 -8.02 -9.89 15.32
N CYS A 139 -8.40 -9.28 14.21
CA CYS A 139 -8.50 -7.84 14.06
C CYS A 139 -9.96 -7.42 13.84
N HIS A 140 -10.35 -6.27 14.39
CA HIS A 140 -11.64 -5.66 14.09
C HIS A 140 -11.70 -5.20 12.62
N ASN A 141 -12.85 -5.35 11.99
CA ASN A 141 -13.09 -4.78 10.67
C ASN A 141 -13.47 -3.30 10.80
N TYR A 142 -13.07 -2.47 9.84
CA TYR A 142 -13.62 -1.12 9.66
C TYR A 142 -14.62 -1.14 8.51
N ALA A 143 -15.76 -0.48 8.69
CA ALA A 143 -16.73 -0.23 7.62
C ALA A 143 -17.22 1.22 7.70
N GLY A 144 -17.13 1.97 6.61
CA GLY A 144 -17.49 3.40 6.55
C GLY A 144 -17.31 3.98 5.16
N THR A 145 -17.56 5.28 4.96
CA THR A 145 -17.27 5.93 3.67
C THR A 145 -15.77 6.18 3.54
N ILE A 146 -15.24 6.21 2.30
CA ILE A 146 -13.83 6.60 2.09
C ILE A 146 -13.56 8.00 2.63
N LYS A 147 -14.52 8.92 2.49
CA LYS A 147 -14.41 10.28 3.02
C LYS A 147 -14.27 10.32 4.55
N ASP A 148 -14.99 9.46 5.26
CA ASP A 148 -14.86 9.35 6.71
C ASP A 148 -13.49 8.78 7.09
N ALA A 149 -12.98 7.79 6.35
CA ALA A 149 -11.62 7.26 6.55
C ALA A 149 -10.52 8.30 6.25
N GLN A 150 -10.74 9.22 5.30
CA GLN A 150 -9.83 10.33 4.99
C GLN A 150 -9.79 11.40 6.09
N ILE A 151 -10.94 11.72 6.69
CA ILE A 151 -11.04 12.75 7.75
C ILE A 151 -10.69 12.15 9.12
N HIS A 152 -11.07 10.91 9.37
CA HIS A 152 -10.86 10.16 10.59
C HIS A 152 -10.20 8.79 10.27
N PRO A 153 -8.88 8.77 10.03
CA PRO A 153 -8.10 7.55 9.76
C PRO A 153 -8.46 6.38 10.70
N PRO A 154 -8.92 5.23 10.19
CA PRO A 154 -9.35 4.12 11.04
C PRO A 154 -8.25 3.62 11.97
N VAL A 155 -8.59 3.41 13.24
CA VAL A 155 -7.72 2.70 14.20
C VAL A 155 -8.29 1.30 14.37
N ILE A 156 -7.58 0.30 13.82
CA ILE A 156 -7.99 -1.10 13.85
C ILE A 156 -7.27 -1.79 15.01
N GLY A 157 -8.04 -2.18 16.02
CA GLY A 157 -7.57 -3.01 17.12
C GLY A 157 -7.36 -4.46 16.67
N CYS A 158 -6.23 -5.05 17.07
CA CYS A 158 -5.88 -6.44 16.82
C CYS A 158 -5.40 -7.12 18.10
N ASP A 159 -5.90 -8.32 18.37
CA ASP A 159 -5.50 -9.17 19.49
C ASP A 159 -5.06 -10.56 19.00
N THR A 160 -4.51 -11.39 19.88
CA THR A 160 -4.24 -12.80 19.57
C THR A 160 -5.53 -13.54 19.32
N GLN A 161 -5.60 -14.36 18.26
CA GLN A 161 -6.61 -15.42 18.22
C GLN A 161 -6.31 -16.43 19.34
N TYR A 162 -7.38 -16.94 19.96
CA TYR A 162 -7.42 -17.79 21.16
C TYR A 162 -6.43 -18.96 21.14
#